data_AF-A0A2I3HMR1-F1
#
_entry.id   AF-A0A2I3HMR1-F1
#
_cell.length_a   1.000
_cell.length_b   1.000
_cell.length_c   1.000
_cell.angle_alpha   90.00
_cell.angle_beta   90.00
_cell.angle_gamma   90.00
#
_symmetry.space_group_name_H-M   'P 1'
#
loop_
_entity.id
_entity.type
_entity.pdbx_description
1 polymer ?
#
loop_
_entity_poly.entity_id
_entity_poly.type
_entity_poly.pdbx_seq_one_letter_code
_entity_poly.pdbx_strand_id
1 'polypeptide(L)'
;MDQANDKKVAAIEVLNDGELQKAIDLFTDAIKLNPRLAILYAKRASVFVKLQKPNAAVQDCDRAIEINPDSAQPYKWRGKAHRLLGHWEEAAHDLALAYKLDYDEDASAMLKEVEPRAQKIAEHGRKYEQKKTIERVKKAREEHERAQREEESEAQYGSFPGGFPGGVPGNFLRRMSGMGGGMAGMAGIPGLNEILSDQEVLAAMQDPEAMVAFQDVAQNPANTSKYQSNPKVMNLISKLSAKFGGQA
;
A
#
# COMPACT_ATOMS: atom_id res chain seq x y z
N MET A 1 5.60 10.36 49.48
CA MET A 1 6.07 10.03 48.12
C MET A 1 5.06 9.06 47.50
N ASP A 2 4.96 9.01 46.18
CA ASP A 2 4.09 8.06 45.47
C ASP A 2 4.63 6.63 45.69
N GLN A 3 3.81 5.72 46.22
CA GLN A 3 4.20 4.34 46.55
C GLN A 3 4.80 3.60 45.35
N ALA A 4 4.32 3.92 44.13
CA ALA A 4 4.88 3.36 42.90
C ALA A 4 6.32 3.84 42.66
N ASN A 5 6.62 5.10 43.00
CA ASN A 5 7.95 5.67 42.87
C ASN A 5 8.92 5.09 43.91
N ASP A 6 8.47 4.84 45.14
CA ASP A 6 9.29 4.21 46.17
C ASP A 6 9.68 2.77 45.75
N LYS A 7 8.71 2.00 45.24
CA LYS A 7 8.96 0.66 44.66
C LYS A 7 9.90 0.72 43.46
N LYS A 8 9.78 1.73 42.60
CA LYS A 8 10.69 1.95 41.46
C LYS A 8 12.13 2.21 41.92
N VAL A 9 12.33 3.04 42.94
CA VAL A 9 13.66 3.33 43.50
C VAL A 9 14.26 2.07 44.09
N ALA A 10 13.52 1.34 44.92
CA ALA A 10 13.97 0.05 45.45
C ALA A 10 14.32 -0.97 44.35
N ALA A 11 13.53 -1.02 43.26
CA ALA A 11 13.80 -1.89 42.12
C ALA A 11 15.13 -1.54 41.43
N ILE A 12 15.45 -0.24 41.33
CA ILE A 12 16.71 0.23 40.72
C ILE A 12 17.91 -0.09 41.62
N GLU A 13 17.79 0.06 42.94
CA GLU A 13 18.84 -0.30 43.90
C GLU A 13 19.19 -1.79 43.80
N VAL A 14 18.18 -2.64 43.91
CA VAL A 14 18.31 -4.11 43.79
C VAL A 14 18.84 -4.53 42.41
N LEU A 15 18.49 -3.78 41.35
CA LEU A 15 19.05 -4.00 40.01
C LEU A 15 20.54 -3.65 39.93
N ASN A 16 20.99 -2.61 40.63
CA ASN A 16 22.40 -2.23 40.70
C ASN A 16 23.21 -3.25 41.49
N ASP A 17 22.60 -3.90 42.49
CA ASP A 17 23.19 -5.01 43.25
C ASP A 17 23.20 -6.33 42.45
N GLY A 18 22.62 -6.35 41.25
CA GLY A 18 22.61 -7.52 40.34
C GLY A 18 21.50 -8.53 40.63
N GLU A 19 20.59 -8.23 41.56
CA GLU A 19 19.49 -9.11 41.94
C GLU A 19 18.30 -9.00 40.95
N LEU A 20 18.51 -9.50 39.73
CA LEU A 20 17.62 -9.29 38.58
C LEU A 20 16.17 -9.77 38.82
N GLN A 21 15.97 -10.92 39.50
CA GLN A 21 14.62 -11.44 39.75
C GLN A 21 13.85 -10.56 40.76
N LYS A 22 14.50 -10.14 41.84
CA LYS A 22 13.88 -9.22 42.82
C LYS A 22 13.56 -7.86 42.18
N ALA A 23 14.41 -7.37 41.28
CA ALA A 23 14.13 -6.14 40.54
C ALA A 23 12.86 -6.27 39.68
N ILE A 24 12.65 -7.42 39.01
CA ILE A 24 11.42 -7.69 38.25
C ILE A 24 10.19 -7.66 39.17
N ASP A 25 10.27 -8.29 40.34
CA ASP A 25 9.15 -8.35 41.27
C ASP A 25 8.78 -6.95 41.77
N LEU A 26 9.79 -6.13 42.13
CA LEU A 26 9.59 -4.74 42.57
C LEU A 26 9.06 -3.83 41.45
N PHE A 27 9.56 -3.97 40.20
CA PHE A 27 8.98 -3.24 39.06
C PHE A 27 7.54 -3.68 38.79
N THR A 28 7.23 -4.97 38.97
CA THR A 28 5.87 -5.50 38.81
C THR A 28 4.92 -4.93 39.85
N ASP A 29 5.35 -4.83 41.10
CA ASP A 29 4.60 -4.15 42.15
C ASP A 29 4.40 -2.66 41.83
N ALA A 30 5.45 -1.96 41.38
CA ALA A 30 5.35 -0.56 40.98
C ALA A 30 4.34 -0.36 39.83
N ILE A 31 4.31 -1.28 38.86
CA ILE A 31 3.37 -1.25 37.73
C ILE A 31 1.93 -1.47 38.19
N LYS A 32 1.69 -2.38 39.15
CA LYS A 32 0.35 -2.56 39.74
C LYS A 32 -0.15 -1.28 40.43
N LEU A 33 0.76 -0.54 41.07
CA LEU A 33 0.44 0.73 41.73
C LEU A 33 0.22 1.87 40.72
N ASN A 34 1.02 1.95 39.66
CA ASN A 34 0.88 2.94 38.60
C ASN A 34 1.11 2.34 37.20
N PRO A 35 0.06 1.84 36.53
CA PRO A 35 0.18 1.15 35.25
C PRO A 35 0.37 2.10 34.05
N ARG A 36 0.29 3.42 34.25
CA ARG A 36 0.48 4.44 33.21
C ARG A 36 1.87 5.06 33.21
N LEU A 37 2.80 4.51 34.01
CA LEU A 37 4.15 5.04 34.09
C LEU A 37 5.09 4.25 33.16
N ALA A 38 5.28 4.76 31.93
CA ALA A 38 6.06 4.11 30.86
C ALA A 38 7.46 3.65 31.30
N ILE A 39 8.14 4.45 32.14
CA ILE A 39 9.49 4.14 32.62
C ILE A 39 9.57 2.83 33.41
N LEU A 40 8.50 2.41 34.09
CA LEU A 40 8.50 1.15 34.84
C LEU A 40 8.62 -0.05 33.91
N TYR A 41 7.83 -0.06 32.83
CA TYR A 41 7.89 -1.11 31.81
C TYR A 41 9.25 -1.09 31.09
N ALA A 42 9.74 0.08 30.68
CA ALA A 42 11.04 0.19 30.02
C ALA A 42 12.21 -0.33 30.90
N LYS A 43 12.18 -0.04 32.20
CA LYS A 43 13.19 -0.54 33.15
C LYS A 43 13.06 -2.05 33.34
N ARG A 44 11.86 -2.59 33.50
CA ARG A 44 11.63 -4.04 33.63
C ARG A 44 12.04 -4.79 32.35
N ALA A 45 11.75 -4.23 31.17
CA ALA A 45 12.23 -4.75 29.89
C ALA A 45 13.76 -4.85 29.83
N SER A 46 14.48 -3.85 30.34
CA SER A 46 15.95 -3.89 30.41
C SER A 46 16.46 -5.07 31.26
N VAL A 47 15.74 -5.43 32.33
CA VAL A 47 16.07 -6.58 33.17
C VAL A 47 15.75 -7.89 32.43
N PHE A 48 14.64 -7.95 31.70
CA PHE A 48 14.32 -9.12 30.87
C PHE A 48 15.35 -9.35 29.75
N VAL A 49 15.88 -8.29 29.13
CA VAL A 49 16.99 -8.39 28.16
C VAL A 49 18.24 -8.97 28.84
N LYS A 50 18.61 -8.50 30.03
CA LYS A 50 19.75 -9.04 30.79
C LYS A 50 19.58 -10.53 31.13
N LEU A 51 18.35 -10.97 31.38
CA LEU A 51 18.00 -12.36 31.64
C LEU A 51 17.79 -13.21 30.37
N GLN A 52 18.05 -12.67 29.18
CA GLN A 52 17.78 -13.34 27.90
C GLN A 52 16.32 -13.82 27.76
N LYS A 53 15.36 -13.02 28.23
CA LYS A 53 13.91 -13.23 28.06
C LYS A 53 13.34 -12.21 27.06
N PRO A 54 13.71 -12.27 25.77
CA PRO A 54 13.40 -11.21 24.82
C PRO A 54 11.90 -11.02 24.57
N ASN A 55 11.09 -12.09 24.56
CA ASN A 55 9.64 -11.96 24.36
C ASN A 55 8.96 -11.12 25.47
N ALA A 56 9.37 -11.32 26.72
CA ALA A 56 8.86 -10.52 27.85
C ALA A 56 9.34 -9.06 27.77
N ALA A 57 10.58 -8.84 27.32
CA ALA A 57 11.09 -7.50 27.08
C ALA A 57 10.31 -6.77 25.98
N VAL A 58 10.00 -7.43 24.87
CA VAL A 58 9.20 -6.86 23.78
C VAL A 58 7.83 -6.40 24.29
N GLN A 59 7.11 -7.25 25.04
CA GLN A 59 5.81 -6.92 25.61
C GLN A 59 5.85 -5.68 26.50
N ASP A 60 6.85 -5.57 27.37
CA ASP A 60 7.02 -4.39 28.22
C ASP A 60 7.39 -3.15 27.41
N CYS A 61 8.25 -3.29 26.40
CA CYS A 61 8.59 -2.18 25.52
C CYS A 61 7.39 -1.68 24.72
N ASP A 62 6.58 -2.57 24.15
CA ASP A 62 5.35 -2.22 23.44
C ASP A 62 4.42 -1.42 24.35
N ARG A 63 4.23 -1.89 25.59
CA ARG A 63 3.41 -1.18 26.56
C ARG A 63 4.00 0.19 26.93
N ALA A 64 5.31 0.30 27.06
CA ALA A 64 5.97 1.57 27.33
C ALA A 64 5.80 2.57 26.18
N ILE A 65 5.88 2.10 24.93
CA ILE A 65 5.70 2.90 23.70
C ILE A 65 4.25 3.36 23.55
N GLU A 66 3.27 2.50 23.84
CA GLU A 66 1.85 2.87 23.86
C GLU A 66 1.56 4.03 24.83
N ILE A 67 2.27 4.06 25.97
CA ILE A 67 2.10 5.08 27.00
C ILE A 67 2.87 6.35 26.66
N ASN A 68 4.11 6.23 26.18
CA ASN A 68 4.96 7.34 25.80
C ASN A 68 5.81 6.98 24.56
N PRO A 69 5.35 7.34 23.35
CA PRO A 69 6.04 7.01 22.10
C PRO A 69 7.29 7.86 21.85
N ASP A 70 7.49 8.95 22.60
CA ASP A 70 8.63 9.86 22.43
C ASP A 70 9.84 9.45 23.30
N SER A 71 9.71 8.39 24.10
CA SER A 71 10.82 7.87 24.90
C SER A 71 11.73 6.97 24.05
N ALA A 72 13.03 7.28 24.02
CA ALA A 72 14.02 6.45 23.32
C ALA A 72 14.27 5.07 23.98
N GLN A 73 14.12 4.98 25.31
CA GLN A 73 14.50 3.79 26.09
C GLN A 73 13.72 2.52 25.68
N PRO A 74 12.38 2.54 25.55
CA PRO A 74 11.63 1.38 25.06
C PRO A 74 12.10 0.85 23.71
N TYR A 75 12.31 1.72 22.71
CA TYR A 75 12.81 1.30 21.39
C TYR A 75 14.21 0.70 21.49
N LYS A 76 15.10 1.27 22.31
CA LYS A 76 16.42 0.69 22.55
C LYS A 76 16.30 -0.75 23.06
N TRP A 77 15.51 -0.98 24.11
CA TRP A 77 15.38 -2.31 24.70
C TRP A 77 14.63 -3.30 23.79
N ARG A 78 13.63 -2.84 23.04
CA ARG A 78 12.92 -3.66 22.06
C ARG A 78 13.81 -4.06 20.90
N GLY A 79 14.64 -3.14 20.40
CA GLY A 79 15.66 -3.43 19.40
C GLY A 79 16.70 -4.45 19.89
N LYS A 80 17.15 -4.34 21.15
CA LYS A 80 18.01 -5.38 21.77
C LYS A 80 17.30 -6.74 21.85
N ALA A 81 16.02 -6.75 22.20
CA ALA A 81 15.23 -7.98 22.31
C ALA A 81 14.99 -8.63 20.93
N HIS A 82 14.64 -7.85 19.90
CA HIS A 82 14.52 -8.31 18.53
C HIS A 82 15.83 -8.88 17.99
N ARG A 83 16.97 -8.26 18.32
CA ARG A 83 18.29 -8.82 17.99
C ARG A 83 18.49 -10.21 18.59
N LEU A 84 18.10 -10.42 19.85
CA LEU A 84 18.18 -11.73 20.52
C LEU A 84 17.24 -12.77 19.87
N LEU A 85 16.11 -12.34 19.31
CA LEU A 85 15.18 -13.19 18.56
C LEU A 85 15.62 -13.45 17.11
N GLY A 86 16.63 -12.74 16.60
CA GLY A 86 17.02 -12.78 15.19
C GLY A 86 16.07 -12.01 14.25
N HIS A 87 15.24 -11.13 14.79
CA HIS A 87 14.37 -10.23 14.05
C HIS A 87 15.16 -8.99 13.64
N TRP A 88 16.03 -9.15 12.62
CA TRP A 88 17.06 -8.15 12.31
C TRP A 88 16.49 -6.84 11.75
N GLU A 89 15.42 -6.90 10.96
CA GLU A 89 14.79 -5.71 10.37
C GLU A 89 14.12 -4.84 11.44
N GLU A 90 13.35 -5.47 12.34
CA GLU A 90 12.71 -4.83 13.48
C GLU A 90 13.74 -4.27 14.46
N ALA A 91 14.82 -5.03 14.72
CA ALA A 91 15.92 -4.56 15.55
C ALA A 91 16.59 -3.30 14.97
N ALA A 92 16.88 -3.29 13.68
CA ALA A 92 17.49 -2.14 13.01
C ALA A 92 16.57 -0.91 13.04
N HIS A 93 15.28 -1.10 12.78
CA HIS A 93 14.27 -0.04 12.83
C HIS A 93 14.20 0.60 14.24
N ASP A 94 14.04 -0.22 15.27
CA ASP A 94 13.91 0.28 16.64
C ASP A 94 15.18 0.95 17.16
N LEU A 95 16.36 0.40 16.86
CA LEU A 95 17.63 1.01 17.26
C LEU A 95 17.88 2.33 16.53
N ALA A 96 17.51 2.44 15.25
CA ALA A 96 17.57 3.69 14.50
C ALA A 96 16.61 4.75 15.06
N LEU A 97 15.40 4.34 15.45
CA LEU A 97 14.43 5.26 16.07
C LEU A 97 14.90 5.71 17.46
N ALA A 98 15.42 4.78 18.27
CA ALA A 98 16.01 5.11 19.57
C ALA A 98 17.12 6.15 19.41
N TYR A 99 18.06 5.92 18.48
CA TYR A 99 19.15 6.83 18.16
C TYR A 99 18.69 8.22 17.69
N LYS A 100 17.60 8.27 16.92
CA LYS A 100 17.00 9.52 16.45
C LYS A 100 16.34 10.31 17.57
N LEU A 101 15.70 9.63 18.52
CA LEU A 101 15.03 10.27 19.67
C LEU A 101 16.04 10.75 20.71
N ASP A 102 17.04 9.92 21.01
CA ASP A 102 18.11 10.24 21.96
C ASP A 102 19.40 9.53 21.54
N TYR A 103 20.49 10.30 21.44
CA TYR A 103 21.78 9.73 21.06
C TYR A 103 22.28 8.83 22.20
N ASP A 104 22.40 7.53 21.91
CA ASP A 104 22.91 6.53 22.83
C ASP A 104 23.98 5.70 22.12
N GLU A 105 25.19 5.67 22.69
CA GLU A 105 26.34 5.01 22.07
C GLU A 105 26.12 3.48 21.95
N ASP A 106 25.50 2.85 22.95
CA ASP A 106 25.16 1.43 22.90
C ASP A 106 24.18 1.13 21.76
N ALA A 107 23.12 1.95 21.62
CA ALA A 107 22.13 1.78 20.56
C ALA A 107 22.77 1.95 19.18
N SER A 108 23.62 2.96 19.01
CA SER A 108 24.39 3.22 17.78
C SER A 108 25.33 2.06 17.43
N ALA A 109 26.05 1.52 18.42
CA ALA A 109 26.95 0.39 18.23
C ALA A 109 26.19 -0.86 17.77
N MET A 110 25.05 -1.17 18.41
CA MET A 110 24.23 -2.30 17.98
C MET A 110 23.55 -2.08 16.64
N LEU A 111 23.15 -0.86 16.30
CA LEU A 111 22.58 -0.55 15.00
C LEU A 111 23.54 -0.97 13.88
N LYS A 112 24.84 -0.62 14.01
CA LYS A 112 25.89 -1.03 13.07
C LYS A 112 26.06 -2.55 12.95
N GLU A 113 25.78 -3.30 14.02
CA GLU A 113 25.84 -4.77 14.02
C GLU A 113 24.65 -5.39 13.27
N VAL A 114 23.44 -4.88 13.50
CA VAL A 114 22.21 -5.46 12.94
C VAL A 114 21.93 -5.04 11.50
N GLU A 115 22.37 -3.84 11.12
CA GLU A 115 22.03 -3.21 9.85
C GLU A 115 22.46 -4.03 8.61
N PRO A 116 23.69 -4.60 8.52
CA PRO A 116 24.05 -5.43 7.37
C PRO A 116 23.20 -6.70 7.23
N ARG A 117 22.70 -7.25 8.34
CA ARG A 117 21.81 -8.43 8.33
C ARG A 117 20.41 -8.03 7.89
N ALA A 118 19.89 -6.93 8.43
CA ALA A 118 18.60 -6.36 8.04
C ALA A 118 18.57 -6.03 6.54
N GLN A 119 19.60 -5.36 6.02
CA GLN A 119 19.69 -5.01 4.60
C GLN A 119 19.66 -6.24 3.67
N LYS A 120 20.40 -7.30 4.01
CA LYS A 120 20.39 -8.54 3.23
C LYS A 120 19.01 -9.21 3.20
N ILE A 121 18.30 -9.21 4.33
CA ILE A 121 16.95 -9.76 4.43
C ILE A 121 15.98 -8.93 3.60
N ALA A 122 16.03 -7.60 3.74
CA ALA A 122 15.20 -6.67 2.98
C ALA A 122 15.43 -6.79 1.47
N GLU A 123 16.69 -6.90 1.03
CA GLU A 123 17.04 -7.12 -0.38
C GLU A 123 16.52 -8.45 -0.92
N HIS A 124 16.67 -9.52 -0.15
CA HIS A 124 16.13 -10.82 -0.53
C HIS A 124 14.60 -10.78 -0.67
N GLY A 125 13.91 -10.17 0.30
CA GLY A 125 12.46 -9.97 0.25
C GLY A 125 12.01 -9.16 -0.98
N ARG A 126 12.70 -8.05 -1.27
CA ARG A 126 12.42 -7.22 -2.47
C ARG A 126 12.60 -8.01 -3.77
N LYS A 127 13.69 -8.78 -3.90
CA LYS A 127 13.93 -9.63 -5.10
C LYS A 127 12.87 -10.71 -5.26
N TYR A 128 12.46 -11.32 -4.15
CA TYR A 128 11.40 -12.34 -4.15
C TYR A 128 10.06 -11.77 -4.62
N GLU A 129 9.62 -10.64 -4.05
CA GLU A 129 8.37 -9.99 -4.45
C GLU A 129 8.42 -9.43 -5.87
N GLN A 130 9.58 -8.92 -6.32
CA GLN A 130 9.78 -8.52 -7.71
C GLN A 130 9.61 -9.71 -8.66
N LYS A 131 10.24 -10.85 -8.37
CA LYS A 131 10.12 -12.07 -9.19
C LYS A 131 8.67 -12.55 -9.27
N LYS A 132 7.96 -12.58 -8.14
CA LYS A 132 6.56 -12.95 -8.04
C LYS A 132 5.66 -12.01 -8.84
N THR A 133 5.94 -10.72 -8.81
CA THR A 133 5.22 -9.71 -9.60
C THR A 133 5.45 -9.89 -11.10
N ILE A 134 6.70 -10.09 -11.52
CA ILE A 134 7.04 -10.37 -12.92
C ILE A 134 6.32 -11.63 -13.42
N GLU A 135 6.28 -12.69 -12.61
CA GLU A 135 5.59 -13.93 -12.98
C GLU A 135 4.07 -13.72 -13.12
N ARG A 136 3.45 -12.96 -12.21
CA ARG A 136 2.02 -12.59 -12.29
C ARG A 136 1.72 -11.78 -13.55
N VAL A 137 2.55 -10.77 -13.86
CA VAL A 137 2.39 -9.94 -15.07
C VAL A 137 2.57 -10.77 -16.32
N LYS A 138 3.57 -11.67 -16.35
CA LYS A 138 3.79 -12.58 -17.49
C LYS A 138 2.60 -13.49 -17.73
N LYS A 139 2.04 -14.11 -16.68
CA LYS A 139 0.84 -14.96 -16.77
C LYS A 139 -0.37 -14.18 -17.28
N ALA A 140 -0.63 -13.00 -16.72
CA ALA A 140 -1.74 -12.14 -17.18
C ALA A 140 -1.59 -11.72 -18.64
N ARG A 141 -0.36 -11.43 -19.10
CA ARG A 141 -0.08 -11.13 -20.50
C ARG A 141 -0.33 -12.33 -21.41
N GLU A 142 0.14 -13.52 -21.02
CA GLU A 142 -0.09 -14.75 -21.79
C GLU A 142 -1.57 -15.10 -21.88
N GLU A 143 -2.35 -14.91 -20.81
CA GLU A 143 -3.80 -15.10 -20.80
C GLU A 143 -4.51 -14.10 -21.71
N HIS A 144 -4.13 -12.82 -21.65
CA HIS A 144 -4.67 -11.80 -22.54
C HIS A 144 -4.35 -12.08 -24.02
N GLU A 145 -3.11 -12.46 -24.34
CA GLU A 145 -2.73 -12.85 -25.71
C GLU A 145 -3.47 -14.12 -26.19
N ARG A 146 -3.74 -15.09 -25.31
CA ARG A 146 -4.55 -16.27 -25.64
C ARG A 146 -6.00 -15.91 -25.91
N ALA A 147 -6.62 -15.11 -25.05
CA ALA A 147 -7.99 -14.63 -25.24
C ALA A 147 -8.14 -13.87 -26.56
N GLN A 148 -7.17 -13.00 -26.90
CA GLN A 148 -7.15 -12.31 -28.19
C GLN A 148 -7.07 -13.27 -29.38
N ARG A 149 -6.20 -14.30 -29.33
CA ARG A 149 -6.10 -15.30 -30.41
C ARG A 149 -7.36 -16.15 -30.54
N GLU A 150 -7.99 -16.51 -29.42
CA GLU A 150 -9.27 -17.24 -29.42
C GLU A 150 -10.36 -16.38 -30.06
N GLU A 151 -10.50 -15.11 -29.68
CA GLU A 151 -11.44 -14.16 -30.28
C GLU A 151 -11.19 -13.97 -31.79
N GLU A 152 -9.93 -13.82 -32.21
CA GLU A 152 -9.56 -13.73 -33.62
C GLU A 152 -9.92 -15.01 -34.40
N SER A 153 -9.67 -16.18 -33.82
CA SER A 153 -10.00 -17.46 -34.44
C SER A 153 -11.50 -17.69 -34.58
N GLU A 154 -12.29 -17.31 -33.57
CA GLU A 154 -13.76 -17.37 -33.61
C GLU A 154 -14.33 -16.39 -34.64
N ALA A 155 -13.76 -15.18 -34.73
CA ALA A 155 -14.14 -14.21 -35.76
C ALA A 155 -13.85 -14.70 -37.19
N GLN A 156 -12.74 -15.44 -37.37
CA GLN A 156 -12.35 -16.01 -38.65
C GLN A 156 -13.23 -17.22 -39.03
N TYR A 157 -13.58 -18.09 -38.08
CA TYR A 157 -14.48 -19.24 -38.32
C TYR A 157 -15.96 -18.84 -38.47
N GLY A 158 -16.39 -17.74 -37.84
CA GLY A 158 -17.72 -17.14 -38.04
C GLY A 158 -17.89 -16.47 -39.42
N SER A 159 -16.81 -16.37 -40.20
CA SER A 159 -16.80 -15.83 -41.57
C SER A 159 -16.80 -16.95 -42.63
N PHE A 160 -17.65 -17.98 -42.50
CA PHE A 160 -17.94 -18.87 -43.62
C PHE A 160 -19.00 -18.22 -44.55
N PRO A 161 -18.75 -18.12 -45.87
CA PRO A 161 -19.63 -17.39 -46.80
C PRO A 161 -20.82 -18.27 -47.20
N GLY A 162 -21.89 -18.22 -46.42
CA GLY A 162 -23.10 -19.01 -46.70
C GLY A 162 -24.33 -18.41 -46.04
N GLY A 163 -24.72 -17.19 -46.42
CA GLY A 163 -25.90 -16.55 -45.87
C GLY A 163 -26.39 -15.37 -46.71
N PHE A 164 -27.46 -15.64 -47.47
CA PHE A 164 -28.42 -14.77 -48.15
C PHE A 164 -28.28 -13.23 -48.02
N PRO A 165 -28.46 -12.48 -49.14
CA PRO A 165 -28.43 -11.03 -49.14
C PRO A 165 -29.74 -10.46 -48.58
N GLY A 166 -29.68 -9.86 -47.38
CA GLY A 166 -30.80 -9.04 -46.88
C GLY A 166 -31.18 -9.23 -45.40
N GLY A 167 -30.22 -9.13 -44.48
CA GLY A 167 -30.50 -9.09 -43.05
C GLY A 167 -29.45 -8.28 -42.31
N VAL A 168 -29.88 -7.29 -41.53
CA VAL A 168 -29.02 -6.45 -40.68
C VAL A 168 -28.07 -7.36 -39.86
N PRO A 169 -26.74 -7.10 -39.82
CA PRO A 169 -25.82 -8.04 -39.21
C PRO A 169 -26.00 -8.07 -37.68
N GLY A 170 -26.55 -9.17 -37.17
CA GLY A 170 -26.66 -9.46 -35.73
C GLY A 170 -25.32 -9.54 -34.99
N ASN A 171 -24.20 -9.52 -35.70
CA ASN A 171 -22.85 -9.48 -35.12
C ASN A 171 -22.43 -8.10 -34.58
N PHE A 172 -23.20 -7.03 -34.84
CA PHE A 172 -22.86 -5.70 -34.34
C PHE A 172 -23.20 -5.53 -32.85
N LEU A 173 -24.34 -6.07 -32.38
CA LEU A 173 -24.71 -6.02 -30.96
C LEU A 173 -23.80 -6.89 -30.07
N ARG A 174 -23.34 -8.05 -30.57
CA ARG A 174 -22.43 -8.93 -29.80
C ARG A 174 -21.02 -8.33 -29.65
N ARG A 175 -20.57 -7.56 -30.65
CA ARG A 175 -19.30 -6.80 -30.60
C ARG A 175 -19.32 -5.68 -29.54
N MET A 176 -20.50 -5.18 -29.14
CA MET A 176 -20.62 -4.24 -28.02
C MET A 176 -20.66 -4.91 -26.65
N SER A 177 -21.22 -6.12 -26.51
CA SER A 177 -21.24 -6.82 -25.23
C SER A 177 -19.87 -7.36 -24.77
N GLY A 178 -18.91 -7.55 -25.69
CA GLY A 178 -17.52 -7.90 -25.37
C GLY A 178 -16.61 -6.69 -25.06
N MET A 179 -17.07 -5.46 -25.32
CA MET A 179 -16.37 -4.21 -25.00
C MET A 179 -16.53 -3.79 -23.52
N GLY A 180 -16.71 -4.75 -22.62
CA GLY A 180 -16.65 -4.52 -21.17
C GLY A 180 -15.32 -3.92 -20.70
N GLY A 181 -14.25 -4.02 -21.50
CA GLY A 181 -12.97 -3.34 -21.27
C GLY A 181 -12.84 -1.95 -21.90
N GLY A 182 -13.60 -1.64 -22.96
CA GLY A 182 -13.57 -0.32 -23.61
C GLY A 182 -14.38 0.73 -22.84
N MET A 183 -15.42 0.28 -22.13
CA MET A 183 -16.23 1.12 -21.24
C MET A 183 -15.55 1.40 -19.89
N ALA A 184 -14.59 0.58 -19.47
CA ALA A 184 -13.87 0.76 -18.20
C ALA A 184 -13.03 2.05 -18.18
N GLY A 185 -12.54 2.50 -19.34
CA GLY A 185 -11.88 3.81 -19.47
C GLY A 185 -12.82 5.02 -19.48
N MET A 186 -14.12 4.78 -19.61
CA MET A 186 -15.17 5.81 -19.70
C MET A 186 -15.92 5.99 -18.36
N ALA A 187 -15.74 5.06 -17.41
CA ALA A 187 -16.41 5.05 -16.10
C ALA A 187 -16.05 6.24 -15.19
N GLY A 188 -15.06 7.05 -15.58
CA GLY A 188 -14.67 8.28 -14.90
C GLY A 188 -15.24 9.57 -15.49
N ILE A 189 -16.00 9.52 -16.60
CA ILE A 189 -16.56 10.72 -17.24
C ILE A 189 -17.89 11.09 -16.56
N PRO A 190 -17.98 12.25 -15.88
CA PRO A 190 -19.24 12.74 -15.32
C PRO A 190 -20.28 12.94 -16.44
N GLY A 191 -21.52 12.52 -16.22
CA GLY A 191 -22.60 12.67 -17.22
C GLY A 191 -22.68 11.56 -18.28
N LEU A 192 -21.95 10.46 -18.14
CA LEU A 192 -21.93 9.37 -19.13
C LEU A 192 -23.32 8.80 -19.46
N ASN A 193 -24.21 8.66 -18.47
CA ASN A 193 -25.58 8.18 -18.72
C ASN A 193 -26.40 9.15 -19.58
N GLU A 194 -26.12 10.46 -19.50
CA GLU A 194 -26.80 11.49 -20.29
C GLU A 194 -26.26 11.54 -21.72
N ILE A 195 -24.95 11.32 -21.90
CA ILE A 195 -24.29 11.16 -23.20
C ILE A 195 -24.89 9.96 -23.97
N LEU A 196 -25.08 8.84 -23.28
CA LEU A 196 -25.65 7.61 -23.86
C LEU A 196 -27.15 7.70 -24.15
N SER A 197 -27.84 8.72 -23.63
CA SER A 197 -29.27 8.91 -23.83
C SER A 197 -29.58 9.84 -25.02
N ASP A 198 -28.57 10.50 -25.57
CA ASP A 198 -28.72 11.46 -26.65
C ASP A 198 -28.45 10.82 -28.02
N GLN A 199 -29.52 10.65 -28.80
CA GLN A 199 -29.43 10.04 -30.13
C GLN A 199 -28.52 10.79 -31.10
N GLU A 200 -28.37 12.11 -30.98
CA GLU A 200 -27.49 12.87 -31.86
C GLU A 200 -26.01 12.71 -31.49
N VAL A 201 -25.71 12.63 -30.18
CA VAL A 201 -24.36 12.38 -29.68
C VAL A 201 -23.94 10.95 -30.01
N LEU A 202 -24.85 9.99 -29.82
CA LEU A 202 -24.63 8.61 -30.23
C LEU A 202 -24.38 8.47 -31.73
N ALA A 203 -25.15 9.19 -32.56
CA ALA A 203 -24.94 9.19 -34.01
C ALA A 203 -23.58 9.77 -34.41
N ALA A 204 -23.10 10.80 -33.71
CA ALA A 204 -21.77 11.35 -33.93
C ALA A 204 -20.64 10.43 -33.43
N MET A 205 -20.89 9.65 -32.36
CA MET A 205 -20.00 8.61 -31.84
C MET A 205 -19.96 7.34 -32.71
N GLN A 206 -20.82 7.23 -33.73
CA GLN A 206 -20.72 6.15 -34.74
C GLN A 206 -19.58 6.40 -35.74
N ASP A 207 -19.06 7.63 -35.84
CA ASP A 207 -17.90 7.93 -36.67
C ASP A 207 -16.62 7.51 -35.92
N PRO A 208 -15.83 6.55 -36.45
CA PRO A 208 -14.62 6.07 -35.81
C PRO A 208 -13.59 7.18 -35.54
N GLU A 209 -13.50 8.17 -36.43
CA GLU A 209 -12.57 9.31 -36.26
C GLU A 209 -13.02 10.23 -35.13
N ALA A 210 -14.33 10.41 -34.97
CA ALA A 210 -14.90 11.24 -33.91
C ALA A 210 -14.71 10.60 -32.52
N MET A 211 -14.81 9.28 -32.43
CA MET A 211 -14.59 8.54 -31.18
C MET A 211 -13.14 8.56 -30.70
N VAL A 212 -12.19 8.33 -31.61
CA VAL A 212 -10.76 8.37 -31.28
C VAL A 212 -10.37 9.78 -30.82
N ALA A 213 -10.83 10.81 -31.52
CA ALA A 213 -10.56 12.19 -31.13
C ALA A 213 -11.24 12.56 -29.80
N PHE A 214 -12.46 12.09 -29.55
CA PHE A 214 -13.13 12.30 -28.28
C PHE A 214 -12.37 11.66 -27.11
N GLN A 215 -11.88 10.42 -27.29
CA GLN A 215 -11.09 9.74 -26.27
C GLN A 215 -9.76 10.46 -25.97
N ASP A 216 -9.06 10.94 -27.01
CA ASP A 216 -7.80 11.70 -26.86
C ASP A 216 -8.04 13.01 -26.09
N VAL A 217 -9.12 13.73 -26.41
CA VAL A 217 -9.49 14.99 -25.75
C VAL A 217 -10.02 14.76 -24.32
N ALA A 218 -10.79 13.71 -24.09
CA ALA A 218 -11.32 13.39 -22.76
C ALA A 218 -10.20 13.00 -21.77
N GLN A 219 -9.16 12.34 -22.24
CA GLN A 219 -7.98 12.02 -21.43
C GLN A 219 -7.06 13.23 -21.25
N ASN A 220 -6.99 14.12 -22.23
CA ASN A 220 -6.18 15.33 -22.16
C ASN A 220 -6.86 16.50 -22.90
N PRO A 221 -7.53 17.41 -22.18
CA PRO A 221 -8.27 18.52 -22.78
C PRO A 221 -7.43 19.44 -23.67
N ALA A 222 -6.11 19.50 -23.46
CA ALA A 222 -5.17 20.27 -24.29
C ALA A 222 -5.06 19.75 -25.74
N ASN A 223 -5.43 18.49 -25.98
CA ASN A 223 -5.36 17.88 -27.31
C ASN A 223 -6.48 18.35 -28.24
N THR A 224 -7.49 19.07 -27.75
CA THR A 224 -8.59 19.63 -28.56
C THR A 224 -8.08 20.41 -29.77
N SER A 225 -6.98 21.15 -29.61
CA SER A 225 -6.37 21.97 -30.66
C SER A 225 -5.92 21.16 -31.88
N LYS A 226 -5.62 19.86 -31.72
CA LYS A 226 -5.20 18.97 -32.82
C LYS A 226 -6.33 18.69 -33.80
N TYR A 227 -7.58 18.79 -33.35
CA TYR A 227 -8.76 18.40 -34.11
C TYR A 227 -9.59 19.58 -34.61
N GLN A 228 -9.09 20.81 -34.46
CA GLN A 228 -9.77 22.03 -34.91
C GLN A 228 -10.10 22.04 -36.40
N SER A 229 -9.29 21.36 -37.21
CA SER A 229 -9.49 21.22 -38.65
C SER A 229 -10.49 20.13 -39.04
N ASN A 230 -10.90 19.27 -38.10
CA ASN A 230 -11.90 18.23 -38.36
C ASN A 230 -13.30 18.72 -37.93
N PRO A 231 -14.17 19.09 -38.89
CA PRO A 231 -15.48 19.66 -38.59
C PRO A 231 -16.40 18.68 -37.86
N LYS A 232 -16.24 17.36 -38.07
CA LYS A 232 -17.05 16.35 -37.39
C LYS A 232 -16.69 16.24 -35.91
N VAL A 233 -15.39 16.24 -35.61
CA VAL A 233 -14.88 16.21 -34.24
C VAL A 233 -15.24 17.51 -33.50
N MET A 234 -15.06 18.67 -34.14
CA MET A 234 -15.41 19.95 -33.56
C MET A 234 -16.91 20.10 -33.27
N ASN A 235 -17.77 19.57 -34.15
CA ASN A 235 -19.20 19.52 -33.90
C ASN A 235 -19.55 18.65 -32.68
N LEU A 236 -18.89 17.50 -32.52
CA LEU A 236 -19.09 16.62 -31.37
C LEU A 236 -18.63 17.30 -30.07
N ILE A 237 -17.41 17.86 -30.05
CA ILE A 237 -16.85 18.56 -28.89
C ILE A 237 -17.69 19.78 -28.52
N SER A 238 -18.15 20.57 -29.51
CA SER A 238 -19.00 21.74 -29.28
C SER A 238 -20.36 21.36 -28.71
N LYS A 239 -21.00 20.28 -29.21
CA LYS A 239 -22.28 19.79 -28.68
C LYS A 239 -22.15 19.27 -27.25
N LEU A 240 -21.08 18.53 -26.95
CA LEU A 240 -20.82 18.04 -25.60
C LEU A 240 -20.49 19.20 -24.64
N SER A 241 -19.67 20.17 -25.07
CA SER A 241 -19.37 21.36 -24.28
C SER A 241 -20.62 22.22 -24.03
N ALA A 242 -21.49 22.40 -25.03
CA ALA A 242 -22.74 23.13 -24.85
C ALA A 242 -23.74 22.43 -23.91
N LYS A 243 -23.74 21.09 -23.86
CA LYS A 243 -24.62 20.29 -22.99
C LYS A 243 -24.07 20.07 -21.58
N PHE A 244 -22.75 19.99 -21.42
CA PHE A 244 -22.11 19.60 -20.15
C PHE A 244 -21.20 20.69 -19.56
N GLY A 245 -20.79 21.71 -20.33
CA GLY A 245 -19.94 22.83 -19.89
C GLY A 245 -20.73 24.02 -19.31
N GLY A 246 -22.01 23.81 -18.97
CA GLY A 246 -22.92 24.82 -18.48
C GLY A 246 -23.39 24.59 -17.05
N GLN A 247 -22.48 24.32 -16.10
CA GLN A 247 -22.64 24.60 -14.67
C GLN A 247 -21.28 24.48 -13.96
N ALA A 248 -20.83 25.63 -13.45
CA ALA A 248 -19.78 25.92 -12.46
C ALA A 248 -18.69 24.85 -12.17
#